data_AF-A0A0N1H589-F1
#
_entry.id   AF-A0A0N1H589-F1
#
_cell.length_a   1.000
_cell.length_b   1.000
_cell.length_c   1.000
_cell.angle_alpha   90.00
_cell.angle_beta   90.00
_cell.angle_gamma   90.00
#
_symmetry.space_group_name_H-M   'P 1'
#
loop_
_entity.id
_entity.type
_entity.pdbx_description
1 polymer ?
#
loop_
_entity_poly.entity_id
_entity_poly.type
_entity_poly.pdbx_seq_one_letter_code
_entity_poly.pdbx_strand_id
1 'polypeptide(L)'
;MSSVSATYRATDGSPVLALSLCGHPLSYPNFLSKQRQEFGPNPTAKNDMSNGVASNGLQHHSGMKSTSLTAPKSDQEKLLYMFERQKIVDLLCAYAYTLDCTMMDLKIAHDWANLFTDDCLLTYPFGTHNGKAGLADFGMAAESRFTRMLHIASNFVVEFESDTVAHARYTCFATHGSHEWDLSKHFMEAGYYYSSFRREPTADGFSTWKFSHLTLDMVWTQGESLGLNEPLNVHLTKSSIQPILTESSP
;
A
#
# COMPACT_ATOMS: atom_id res chain seq x y z
N MET A 1 -17.83 11.02 -7.94
CA MET A 1 -17.36 11.84 -6.81
C MET A 1 -17.29 10.94 -5.59
N SER A 2 -16.12 10.39 -5.25
CA SER A 2 -15.98 9.62 -4.00
C SER A 2 -15.98 10.62 -2.84
N SER A 3 -16.79 10.38 -1.82
CA SER A 3 -16.78 11.20 -0.62
C SER A 3 -15.45 10.98 0.10
N VAL A 4 -14.70 12.05 0.34
CA VAL A 4 -13.57 12.03 1.26
C VAL A 4 -14.15 11.79 2.66
N SER A 5 -14.05 10.55 3.15
CA SER A 5 -14.48 10.20 4.51
C SER A 5 -13.43 10.71 5.49
N ALA A 6 -13.79 11.68 6.33
CA ALA A 6 -12.93 12.13 7.42
C ALA A 6 -12.98 11.13 8.58
N THR A 7 -11.81 10.67 9.04
CA THR A 7 -11.67 10.03 10.35
C THR A 7 -11.67 11.10 11.43
N TYR A 8 -12.24 10.86 12.60
CA TYR A 8 -12.28 11.83 13.69
C TYR A 8 -11.39 11.38 14.85
N ARG A 9 -10.65 12.31 15.47
CA ARG A 9 -9.84 12.02 16.67
C ARG A 9 -10.75 11.54 17.79
N ALA A 10 -10.35 10.45 18.45
CA ALA A 10 -11.08 9.95 19.62
C ALA A 10 -11.04 10.91 20.82
N THR A 11 -10.05 11.81 20.88
CA THR A 11 -9.84 12.73 22.00
C THR A 11 -10.73 13.97 21.96
N ASP A 12 -10.93 14.54 20.78
CA ASP A 12 -11.60 15.84 20.62
C ASP A 12 -12.61 15.88 19.46
N GLY A 13 -12.80 14.76 18.74
CA GLY A 13 -13.73 14.68 17.63
C GLY A 13 -13.35 15.54 16.43
N SER A 14 -12.13 16.11 16.39
CA SER A 14 -11.66 16.87 15.23
C SER A 14 -11.36 15.94 14.05
N PRO A 15 -11.64 16.36 12.80
CA PRO A 15 -11.29 15.56 11.64
C PRO A 15 -9.76 15.42 11.52
N VAL A 16 -9.30 14.20 11.37
CA VAL A 16 -7.96 13.85 10.92
C VAL A 16 -8.04 13.63 9.42
N LEU A 17 -7.32 14.44 8.64
CA LEU A 17 -7.12 14.10 7.24
C LEU A 17 -6.21 12.86 7.18
N ALA A 18 -6.72 11.83 6.49
CA ALA A 18 -6.28 10.45 6.35
C ALA A 18 -6.63 9.54 7.55
N LEU A 19 -7.09 8.30 7.35
CA LEU A 19 -6.72 7.27 6.38
C LEU A 19 -7.97 6.65 5.73
N SER A 20 -8.02 6.67 4.40
CA SER A 20 -9.10 6.15 3.57
C SER A 20 -9.78 4.90 4.17
N LEU A 21 -11.12 4.90 4.18
CA LEU A 21 -11.90 3.67 3.99
C LEU A 21 -11.57 3.14 2.58
N CYS A 22 -10.31 2.78 2.34
CA CYS A 22 -9.98 1.95 1.20
C CYS A 22 -10.73 0.65 1.49
N GLY A 23 -11.51 0.16 0.52
CA GLY A 23 -12.27 -1.08 0.65
C GLY A 23 -11.36 -2.32 0.73
N HIS A 24 -10.16 -2.19 1.28
CA HIS A 24 -9.16 -3.21 1.39
C HIS A 24 -9.43 -4.11 2.61
N PRO A 25 -9.26 -5.44 2.49
CA PRO A 25 -9.54 -6.37 3.59
C PRO A 25 -8.75 -6.09 4.88
N LEU A 26 -7.54 -5.54 4.73
CA LEU A 26 -6.64 -5.25 5.85
C LEU A 26 -6.80 -3.84 6.45
N SER A 27 -7.82 -3.08 6.03
CA SER A 27 -8.15 -1.79 6.62
C SER A 27 -8.82 -1.93 8.00
N TYR A 28 -8.68 -0.91 8.82
CA TYR A 28 -9.44 -0.78 10.07
C TYR A 28 -10.92 -0.47 9.75
N PRO A 29 -11.91 -1.02 10.48
CA PRO A 29 -11.79 -1.85 11.69
C PRO A 29 -11.73 -3.37 11.44
N ASN A 30 -11.86 -3.80 10.19
CA ASN A 30 -12.13 -5.20 9.83
C ASN A 30 -11.01 -6.14 10.30
N PHE A 31 -9.76 -5.80 9.98
CA PHE A 31 -8.62 -6.66 10.32
C PHE A 31 -8.35 -6.76 11.83
N LEU A 32 -8.50 -5.67 12.57
CA LEU A 32 -8.33 -5.70 14.03
C LEU A 32 -9.39 -6.59 14.70
N SER A 33 -10.61 -6.58 14.18
CA SER A 33 -11.70 -7.44 14.66
C SER A 33 -11.35 -8.91 14.46
N LYS A 34 -10.79 -9.27 13.30
CA LYS A 34 -10.27 -10.62 13.01
C LYS A 34 -9.15 -11.02 13.97
N GLN A 35 -8.13 -10.16 14.15
CA GLN A 35 -7.04 -10.44 15.09
C GLN A 35 -7.52 -10.64 16.53
N ARG A 36 -8.55 -9.91 16.97
CA ARG A 36 -9.14 -10.12 18.31
C ARG A 36 -9.86 -11.46 18.42
N GLN A 37 -10.40 -12.01 17.34
CA GLN A 37 -10.99 -13.35 17.37
C GLN A 37 -9.91 -14.43 17.43
N GLU A 38 -8.80 -14.23 16.74
CA GLU A 38 -7.70 -15.20 16.67
C GLU A 38 -6.80 -15.20 17.92
N PHE A 39 -6.46 -14.01 18.42
CA PHE A 39 -5.48 -13.82 19.49
C PHE A 39 -6.05 -13.12 20.73
N GLY A 40 -7.35 -12.83 20.76
CA GLY A 40 -7.99 -12.23 21.91
C GLY A 40 -7.96 -13.15 23.13
N PRO A 41 -8.16 -12.60 24.34
CA PRO A 41 -8.24 -13.40 25.55
C PRO A 41 -9.35 -14.45 25.38
N ASN A 42 -8.98 -15.72 25.57
CA ASN A 42 -9.90 -16.83 25.52
C ASN A 42 -11.03 -16.59 26.56
N PRO A 43 -12.32 -16.60 26.18
CA PRO A 43 -13.42 -16.40 27.14
C PRO A 43 -13.40 -17.38 28.31
N THR A 44 -12.71 -18.53 28.16
CA THR A 44 -12.55 -19.57 29.17
C THR A 44 -11.55 -19.26 30.28
N ALA A 45 -10.79 -18.14 30.20
CA ALA A 45 -9.91 -17.72 31.29
C ALA A 45 -10.62 -16.88 32.37
N LYS A 46 -11.97 -16.78 32.33
CA LYS A 46 -12.76 -16.23 33.43
C LYS A 46 -13.72 -17.30 33.96
N ASN A 47 -13.42 -17.73 35.19
CA ASN A 47 -14.23 -18.55 36.09
C ASN A 47 -14.40 -20.02 35.72
N ASP A 48 -13.39 -20.83 36.06
CA ASP A 48 -13.62 -22.21 36.48
C ASP A 48 -14.17 -22.20 37.93
N MET A 49 -15.45 -21.86 38.03
CA MET A 49 -16.35 -22.37 39.07
C MET A 49 -17.76 -22.50 38.48
N SER A 50 -18.22 -23.75 38.45
CA SER A 50 -19.61 -24.23 38.31
C SER A 50 -20.19 -24.49 36.90
N ASN A 51 -20.37 -25.79 36.66
CA ASN A 51 -21.53 -26.50 36.10
C ASN A 51 -22.09 -26.13 34.71
N GLY A 52 -21.90 -27.07 33.77
CA GLY A 52 -23.03 -27.83 33.21
C GLY A 52 -23.69 -27.33 31.91
N VAL A 53 -23.54 -28.15 30.87
CA VAL A 53 -24.50 -28.48 29.80
C VAL A 53 -24.53 -27.62 28.52
N ALA A 54 -24.56 -28.39 27.42
CA ALA A 54 -25.01 -28.13 26.04
C ALA A 54 -24.05 -27.42 25.06
N SER A 55 -23.44 -28.27 24.24
CA SER A 55 -23.05 -28.00 22.86
C SER A 55 -24.16 -27.30 22.07
N ASN A 56 -23.82 -26.21 21.39
CA ASN A 56 -24.55 -25.78 20.19
C ASN A 56 -23.54 -25.30 19.15
N GLY A 57 -23.39 -26.11 18.10
CA GLY A 57 -22.62 -25.78 16.93
C GLY A 57 -23.29 -24.66 16.14
N LEU A 58 -22.54 -23.60 15.88
CA LEU A 58 -22.87 -22.62 14.86
C LEU A 58 -22.08 -22.99 13.60
N GLN A 59 -22.77 -23.69 12.70
CA GLN A 59 -22.34 -23.82 11.32
C GLN A 59 -22.50 -22.46 10.64
N HIS A 60 -21.39 -21.80 10.33
CA HIS A 60 -21.38 -20.72 9.35
C HIS A 60 -21.13 -21.32 7.96
N HIS A 61 -22.17 -21.31 7.13
CA HIS A 61 -22.08 -21.53 5.69
C HIS A 61 -21.47 -20.29 5.01
N SER A 62 -20.36 -20.46 4.27
CA SER A 62 -20.21 -20.00 2.86
C SER A 62 -18.78 -20.24 2.32
N GLY A 63 -18.55 -21.42 1.74
CA GLY A 63 -18.09 -21.52 0.35
C GLY A 63 -16.62 -21.37 -0.04
N MET A 64 -15.69 -20.87 0.79
CA MET A 64 -14.27 -20.91 0.43
C MET A 64 -13.65 -22.23 0.91
N LYS A 65 -13.24 -23.08 -0.03
CA LYS A 65 -12.41 -24.24 0.29
C LYS A 65 -11.13 -23.72 0.96
N SER A 66 -10.96 -24.04 2.24
CA SER A 66 -9.69 -23.86 2.95
C SER A 66 -8.57 -24.41 2.09
N THR A 67 -7.64 -23.56 1.67
CA THR A 67 -6.45 -23.98 0.95
C THR A 67 -5.26 -24.06 1.93
N SER A 68 -4.13 -24.55 1.43
CA SER A 68 -2.89 -24.64 2.21
C SER A 68 -2.43 -23.29 2.78
N LEU A 69 -2.70 -22.18 2.07
CA LEU A 69 -2.28 -20.84 2.48
C LEU A 69 -3.29 -20.10 3.36
N THR A 70 -4.59 -20.40 3.28
CA THR A 70 -5.60 -19.68 4.08
C THR A 70 -5.71 -20.18 5.51
N ALA A 71 -5.44 -21.47 5.74
CA ALA A 71 -5.49 -22.09 7.07
C ALA A 71 -4.58 -23.33 7.12
N PRO A 72 -3.25 -23.15 7.20
CA PRO A 72 -2.29 -24.26 7.20
C PRO A 72 -2.46 -25.16 8.43
N LYS A 73 -2.57 -26.47 8.24
CA LYS A 73 -2.81 -27.45 9.33
C LYS A 73 -1.60 -28.35 9.58
N SER A 74 -1.00 -28.87 8.51
CA SER A 74 0.21 -29.70 8.55
C SER A 74 1.48 -28.84 8.60
N ASP A 75 2.59 -29.43 9.01
CA ASP A 75 3.88 -28.72 9.04
C ASP A 75 4.36 -28.37 7.62
N GLN A 76 4.06 -29.20 6.62
CA GLN A 76 4.33 -28.85 5.22
C GLN A 76 3.54 -27.61 4.77
N GLU A 77 2.25 -27.52 5.14
CA GLU A 77 1.43 -26.34 4.81
C GLU A 77 1.91 -25.09 5.55
N LYS A 78 2.34 -25.21 6.80
CA LYS A 78 2.92 -24.08 7.56
C LYS A 78 4.23 -23.59 6.93
N LEU A 79 5.10 -24.50 6.52
CA LEU A 79 6.33 -24.17 5.80
C LEU A 79 6.03 -23.47 4.47
N LEU A 80 5.06 -24.00 3.71
CA LEU A 80 4.60 -23.38 2.47
C LEU A 80 4.04 -21.97 2.73
N TYR A 81 3.20 -21.80 3.75
CA TYR A 81 2.70 -20.50 4.17
C TYR A 81 3.82 -19.51 4.49
N MET A 82 4.81 -19.91 5.28
CA MET A 82 5.95 -19.05 5.63
C MET A 82 6.78 -18.67 4.40
N PHE A 83 7.02 -19.62 3.51
CA PHE A 83 7.75 -19.40 2.26
C PHE A 83 7.02 -18.42 1.33
N GLU A 84 5.71 -18.62 1.13
CA GLU A 84 4.91 -17.74 0.28
C GLU A 84 4.73 -16.36 0.90
N ARG A 85 4.56 -16.28 2.22
CA ARG A 85 4.54 -15.01 2.94
C ARG A 85 5.87 -14.25 2.74
N GLN A 86 7.00 -14.95 2.81
CA GLN A 86 8.31 -14.33 2.57
C GLN A 86 8.44 -13.80 1.14
N LYS A 87 7.96 -14.53 0.12
CA LYS A 87 7.95 -14.01 -1.26
C LYS A 87 7.15 -12.71 -1.41
N ILE A 88 6.02 -12.58 -0.72
CA ILE A 88 5.27 -11.31 -0.70
C ILE A 88 6.11 -10.21 -0.05
N VAL A 89 6.75 -10.47 1.09
CA VAL A 89 7.62 -9.48 1.75
C VAL A 89 8.80 -9.09 0.85
N ASP A 90 9.42 -10.05 0.17
CA ASP A 90 10.52 -9.81 -0.76
C ASP A 90 10.06 -8.95 -1.95
N LEU A 91 8.85 -9.19 -2.48
CA LEU A 91 8.24 -8.36 -3.52
C LEU A 91 8.01 -6.92 -3.03
N LEU A 92 7.56 -6.74 -1.79
CA LEU A 92 7.39 -5.41 -1.19
C LEU A 92 8.73 -4.68 -1.01
N CYS A 93 9.78 -5.39 -0.61
CA CYS A 93 11.13 -4.85 -0.53
C CYS A 93 11.67 -4.50 -1.94
N ALA A 94 11.42 -5.37 -2.94
CA ALA A 94 11.80 -5.13 -4.33
C ALA A 94 11.11 -3.89 -4.91
N TYR A 95 9.85 -3.65 -4.55
CA TYR A 95 9.14 -2.42 -4.92
C TYR A 95 9.88 -1.16 -4.43
N ALA A 96 10.19 -1.09 -3.14
CA ALA A 96 10.90 0.06 -2.57
C ALA A 96 12.31 0.22 -3.17
N TYR A 97 13.03 -0.90 -3.27
CA TYR A 97 14.38 -0.93 -3.84
C TYR A 97 14.41 -0.44 -5.30
N THR A 98 13.55 -0.98 -6.16
CA THR A 98 13.52 -0.59 -7.58
C THR A 98 13.11 0.87 -7.74
N LEU A 99 12.16 1.35 -6.92
CA LEU A 99 11.75 2.75 -6.92
C LEU A 99 12.91 3.68 -6.54
N ASP A 100 13.62 3.38 -5.45
CA ASP A 100 14.80 4.15 -5.02
C ASP A 100 15.89 4.13 -6.08
N CYS A 101 16.12 3.00 -6.75
CA CYS A 101 17.13 2.90 -7.81
C CYS A 101 16.82 3.76 -9.05
N THR A 102 15.58 4.23 -9.25
CA THR A 102 15.26 5.12 -10.38
C THR A 102 15.97 6.46 -10.33
N MET A 103 16.40 6.91 -9.13
CA MET A 103 17.24 8.11 -9.00
C MET A 103 18.63 7.94 -9.61
N MET A 104 19.07 6.69 -9.82
CA MET A 104 20.38 6.34 -10.39
C MET A 104 20.29 6.04 -11.89
N ASP A 105 19.23 5.34 -12.31
CA ASP A 105 18.91 5.09 -13.72
C ASP A 105 17.39 5.02 -13.91
N LEU A 106 16.82 6.00 -14.63
CA LEU A 106 15.39 6.08 -14.89
C LEU A 106 14.85 4.86 -15.69
N LYS A 107 15.69 4.10 -16.39
CA LYS A 107 15.25 2.89 -17.10
C LYS A 107 14.74 1.81 -16.14
N ILE A 108 15.18 1.82 -14.89
CA ILE A 108 14.73 0.90 -13.83
C ILE A 108 13.24 1.09 -13.53
N ALA A 109 12.63 2.22 -13.92
CA ALA A 109 11.19 2.42 -13.82
C ALA A 109 10.38 1.31 -14.54
N HIS A 110 10.92 0.70 -15.60
CA HIS A 110 10.30 -0.44 -16.24
C HIS A 110 10.38 -1.72 -15.40
N ASP A 111 11.48 -1.94 -14.68
CA ASP A 111 11.61 -3.06 -13.74
C ASP A 111 10.63 -2.91 -12.57
N TRP A 112 10.48 -1.68 -12.06
CA TRP A 112 9.46 -1.34 -11.08
C TRP A 112 8.04 -1.62 -11.60
N ALA A 113 7.71 -1.19 -12.82
CA ALA A 113 6.41 -1.47 -13.43
C ALA A 113 6.16 -2.97 -13.70
N ASN A 114 7.22 -3.77 -13.89
CA ASN A 114 7.12 -5.21 -14.10
C ASN A 114 6.72 -6.00 -12.84
N LEU A 115 6.79 -5.39 -11.66
CA LEU A 115 6.29 -5.96 -10.41
C LEU A 115 4.76 -6.06 -10.36
N PHE A 116 4.08 -5.39 -11.28
CA PHE A 116 2.62 -5.30 -11.34
C PHE A 116 2.02 -6.30 -12.33
N THR A 117 0.75 -6.64 -12.14
CA THR A 117 -0.05 -7.34 -13.13
C THR A 117 -0.40 -6.41 -14.29
N ASP A 118 -0.77 -6.97 -15.45
CA ASP A 118 -1.07 -6.15 -16.64
C ASP A 118 -2.32 -5.26 -16.45
N ASP A 119 -3.26 -5.70 -15.61
CA ASP A 119 -4.53 -5.07 -15.25
C ASP A 119 -4.50 -4.35 -13.88
N CYS A 120 -3.32 -4.05 -13.35
CA CYS A 120 -3.17 -3.50 -12.00
C CYS A 120 -3.91 -2.17 -11.80
N LEU A 121 -4.25 -1.85 -10.55
CA LEU A 121 -4.83 -0.56 -10.16
C LEU A 121 -4.00 0.07 -9.05
N LEU A 122 -3.45 1.26 -9.30
CA LEU A 122 -2.65 2.00 -8.32
C LEU A 122 -3.33 3.31 -7.97
N THR A 123 -3.37 3.66 -6.68
CA THR A 123 -3.90 4.93 -6.19
C THR A 123 -2.91 5.56 -5.22
N TYR A 124 -2.40 6.72 -5.62
CA TYR A 124 -1.56 7.58 -4.80
C TYR A 124 -2.30 8.91 -4.53
N PRO A 125 -1.84 9.70 -3.57
CA PRO A 125 -2.35 11.05 -3.34
C PRO A 125 -2.36 11.94 -4.60
N PHE A 126 -1.38 11.76 -5.49
CA PHE A 126 -1.28 12.54 -6.73
C PHE A 126 -2.13 12.01 -7.90
N GLY A 127 -2.70 10.81 -7.81
CA GLY A 127 -3.57 10.26 -8.86
C GLY A 127 -3.75 8.75 -8.82
N THR A 128 -4.61 8.27 -9.72
CA THR A 128 -4.90 6.84 -9.92
C THR A 128 -4.48 6.42 -11.33
N HIS A 129 -3.85 5.25 -11.46
CA HIS A 129 -3.43 4.66 -12.72
C HIS A 129 -4.01 3.26 -12.90
N ASN A 130 -4.45 2.94 -14.12
CA ASN A 130 -5.06 1.66 -14.48
C ASN A 130 -4.22 0.93 -15.53
N GLY A 131 -3.81 -0.29 -15.22
CA GLY A 131 -3.03 -1.16 -16.08
C GLY A 131 -1.53 -0.86 -16.06
N LYS A 132 -0.75 -1.82 -16.54
CA LYS A 132 0.73 -1.70 -16.61
C LYS A 132 1.20 -0.75 -17.71
N ALA A 133 0.44 -0.63 -18.79
CA ALA A 133 0.79 0.28 -19.89
C ALA A 133 0.89 1.72 -19.37
N GLY A 134 2.02 2.39 -19.60
CA GLY A 134 2.29 3.75 -19.12
C GLY A 134 2.53 3.88 -17.61
N LEU A 135 2.58 2.77 -16.85
CA LEU A 135 2.74 2.80 -15.40
C LEU A 135 4.09 3.39 -14.96
N ALA A 136 5.17 3.03 -15.67
CA ALA A 136 6.50 3.58 -15.41
C ALA A 136 6.50 5.11 -15.54
N ASP A 137 5.92 5.64 -16.63
CA ASP A 137 5.83 7.09 -16.86
C ASP A 137 4.96 7.77 -15.79
N PHE A 138 3.84 7.16 -15.40
CA PHE A 138 2.96 7.67 -14.36
C PHE A 138 3.68 7.83 -13.01
N GLY A 139 4.43 6.81 -12.57
CA GLY A 139 5.21 6.88 -11.33
C GLY A 139 6.33 7.92 -11.43
N MET A 140 7.08 7.90 -12.53
CA MET A 140 8.22 8.80 -12.72
C MET A 140 7.81 10.26 -12.89
N ALA A 141 6.60 10.56 -13.37
CA ALA A 141 6.07 11.92 -13.42
C ALA A 141 6.03 12.58 -12.03
N ALA A 142 5.97 11.79 -10.95
CA ALA A 142 6.04 12.26 -9.58
C ALA A 142 7.47 12.19 -9.01
N GLU A 143 8.09 11.01 -9.09
CA GLU A 143 9.36 10.73 -8.39
C GLU A 143 10.58 11.43 -8.99
N SER A 144 10.60 11.65 -10.32
CA SER A 144 11.74 12.31 -10.99
C SER A 144 11.92 13.79 -10.64
N ARG A 145 11.00 14.37 -9.84
CA ARG A 145 11.11 15.72 -9.29
C ARG A 145 12.16 15.81 -8.18
N PHE A 146 12.56 14.68 -7.62
CA PHE A 146 13.51 14.60 -6.52
C PHE A 146 14.87 14.05 -6.98
N THR A 147 15.93 14.54 -6.35
CA THR A 147 17.32 14.14 -6.63
C THR A 147 17.74 12.89 -5.87
N ARG A 148 17.08 12.61 -4.75
CA ARG A 148 17.38 11.49 -3.86
C ARG A 148 16.09 10.97 -3.27
N MET A 149 16.01 9.66 -3.10
CA MET A 149 14.85 8.99 -2.51
C MET A 149 15.32 7.88 -1.58
N LEU A 150 14.55 7.67 -0.52
CA LEU A 150 14.68 6.52 0.35
C LEU A 150 13.28 6.10 0.80
N HIS A 151 12.88 4.89 0.42
CA HIS A 151 11.60 4.30 0.81
C HIS A 151 11.82 3.19 1.83
N ILE A 152 11.31 3.39 3.04
CA ILE A 152 11.35 2.40 4.11
C ILE A 152 9.96 1.77 4.25
N ALA A 153 9.90 0.46 4.02
CA ALA A 153 8.72 -0.36 4.27
C ALA A 153 8.91 -1.20 5.54
N SER A 154 7.88 -1.29 6.39
CA SER A 154 7.92 -2.06 7.63
C SER A 154 6.51 -2.52 8.06
N ASN A 155 6.43 -3.18 9.22
CA ASN A 155 5.19 -3.59 9.88
C ASN A 155 4.28 -4.42 8.95
N PHE A 156 4.89 -5.33 8.17
CA PHE A 156 4.25 -6.15 7.17
C PHE A 156 3.22 -7.11 7.78
N VAL A 157 1.94 -6.83 7.51
CA VAL A 157 0.83 -7.75 7.68
C VAL A 157 0.53 -8.35 6.32
N VAL A 158 0.52 -9.67 6.21
CA VAL A 158 0.23 -10.39 4.96
C VAL A 158 -0.81 -11.47 5.25
N GLU A 159 -1.87 -11.51 4.46
CA GLU A 159 -2.91 -12.55 4.51
C GLU A 159 -3.16 -13.12 3.13
N PHE A 160 -3.40 -14.43 3.07
CA PHE A 160 -3.83 -15.09 1.85
C PHE A 160 -5.34 -15.21 1.84
N GLU A 161 -5.97 -14.75 0.76
CA GLU A 161 -7.38 -15.03 0.47
C GLU A 161 -7.53 -16.41 -0.19
N SER A 162 -6.51 -16.82 -0.96
CA SER A 162 -6.41 -18.14 -1.60
C SER A 162 -4.96 -18.49 -1.94
N ASP A 163 -4.74 -19.61 -2.64
CA ASP A 163 -3.41 -19.99 -3.13
C ASP A 163 -2.88 -19.07 -4.26
N THR A 164 -3.72 -18.18 -4.80
CA THR A 164 -3.38 -17.28 -5.91
C THR A 164 -3.67 -15.81 -5.63
N VAL A 165 -4.26 -15.48 -4.48
CA VAL A 165 -4.60 -14.10 -4.07
C VAL A 165 -4.13 -13.86 -2.65
N ALA A 166 -3.42 -12.75 -2.45
CA ALA A 166 -2.94 -12.30 -1.16
C ALA A 166 -3.16 -10.80 -0.97
N HIS A 167 -3.12 -10.34 0.27
CA HIS A 167 -3.24 -8.95 0.67
C HIS A 167 -2.13 -8.60 1.65
N ALA A 168 -1.65 -7.36 1.58
CA ALA A 168 -0.73 -6.83 2.57
C ALA A 168 -1.10 -5.41 3.01
N ARG A 169 -0.81 -5.13 4.27
CA ARG A 169 -0.73 -3.78 4.81
C ARG A 169 0.66 -3.58 5.39
N TYR A 170 1.31 -2.48 5.03
CA TYR A 170 2.65 -2.16 5.50
C TYR A 170 2.81 -0.65 5.63
N THR A 171 3.71 -0.21 6.51
CA THR A 171 3.99 1.20 6.69
C THR A 171 4.85 1.70 5.55
N CYS A 172 4.54 2.89 5.05
CA CYS A 172 5.44 3.69 4.21
C CYS A 172 6.10 4.74 5.10
N PHE A 173 7.41 4.89 4.98
CA PHE A 173 8.13 6.07 5.40
C PHE A 173 9.12 6.43 4.29
N ALA A 174 8.84 7.52 3.58
CA ALA A 174 9.65 7.95 2.47
C ALA A 174 10.27 9.32 2.74
N THR A 175 11.50 9.50 2.25
CA THR A 175 12.22 10.77 2.30
C THR A 175 12.75 11.09 0.91
N HIS A 176 12.38 12.25 0.40
CA HIS A 176 12.73 12.71 -0.93
C HIS A 176 13.54 14.01 -0.84
N GLY A 177 14.78 14.00 -1.30
CA GLY A 177 15.66 15.17 -1.32
C GLY A 177 15.51 15.94 -2.63
N SER A 178 15.19 17.23 -2.57
CA SER A 178 15.09 18.09 -3.76
C SER A 178 16.39 18.81 -4.12
N HIS A 179 17.43 18.66 -3.29
CA HIS A 179 18.74 19.24 -3.52
C HIS A 179 19.85 18.21 -3.31
N GLU A 180 20.87 18.25 -4.17
CA GLU A 180 21.95 17.28 -4.17
C GLU A 180 22.80 17.31 -2.89
N TRP A 181 22.97 18.49 -2.27
CA TRP A 181 23.89 18.67 -1.13
C TRP A 181 23.26 19.27 0.12
N ASP A 182 22.00 19.72 0.05
CA ASP A 182 21.35 20.46 1.13
C ASP A 182 20.29 19.56 1.77
N LEU A 183 20.68 18.90 2.85
CA LEU A 183 19.81 17.97 3.55
C LEU A 183 18.59 18.64 4.20
N SER A 184 18.54 19.98 4.31
CA SER A 184 17.35 20.69 4.80
C SER A 184 16.23 20.75 3.74
N LYS A 185 16.58 20.56 2.46
CA LYS A 185 15.64 20.57 1.34
C LYS A 185 15.15 19.16 1.06
N HIS A 186 14.26 18.70 1.93
CA HIS A 186 13.64 17.39 1.79
C HIS A 186 12.14 17.44 2.04
N PHE A 187 11.47 16.48 1.42
CA PHE A 187 10.10 16.12 1.68
C PHE A 187 10.08 14.79 2.42
N MET A 188 9.25 14.67 3.44
CA MET A 188 9.00 13.42 4.15
C MET A 188 7.53 13.11 4.09
N GLU A 189 7.24 11.83 3.98
CA GLU A 189 5.88 11.34 4.02
C GLU A 189 5.85 9.99 4.76
N ALA A 190 4.85 9.81 5.62
CA ALA A 190 4.58 8.51 6.18
C ALA A 190 3.10 8.14 6.17
N GLY A 191 2.85 6.86 5.96
CA GLY A 191 1.50 6.34 5.85
C GLY A 191 1.43 4.82 5.80
N TYR A 192 0.38 4.32 5.15
CA TYR A 192 0.18 2.90 4.94
C TYR A 192 -0.03 2.60 3.47
N TYR A 193 0.66 1.58 2.98
CA TYR A 193 0.27 0.92 1.75
C TYR A 193 -0.75 -0.18 2.06
N TYR A 194 -1.76 -0.26 1.22
CA TYR A 194 -2.71 -1.36 1.14
C TYR A 194 -2.59 -2.00 -0.24
N SER A 195 -2.04 -3.21 -0.29
CA SER A 195 -1.70 -3.87 -1.54
C SER A 195 -2.38 -5.22 -1.64
N SER A 196 -2.88 -5.54 -2.83
CA SER A 196 -3.34 -6.87 -3.18
C SER A 196 -2.45 -7.46 -4.25
N PHE A 197 -2.30 -8.78 -4.20
CA PHE A 197 -1.40 -9.52 -5.07
C PHE A 197 -2.13 -10.63 -5.76
N ARG A 198 -1.68 -10.92 -6.97
CA ARG A 198 -2.10 -12.08 -7.71
C ARG A 198 -0.88 -12.88 -8.13
N ARG A 199 -0.99 -14.19 -8.02
CA ARG A 199 -0.01 -15.13 -8.54
C ARG A 199 -0.20 -15.28 -10.05
N GLU A 200 0.80 -14.93 -10.83
CA GLU A 200 0.80 -15.06 -12.28
C GLU A 200 1.72 -16.20 -12.72
N PRO A 201 1.31 -17.01 -13.72
CA PRO A 201 2.17 -18.01 -14.32
C PRO A 201 3.33 -17.33 -15.05
N THR A 202 4.50 -17.96 -15.00
CA THR A 202 5.69 -17.55 -15.76
C THR A 202 5.96 -18.54 -16.89
N ALA A 203 6.66 -18.10 -17.94
CA ALA A 203 6.88 -18.89 -19.16
C ALA A 203 7.66 -20.20 -18.92
N ASP A 204 8.44 -20.25 -17.85
CA ASP A 204 9.22 -21.41 -17.39
C ASP A 204 8.38 -22.40 -16.55
N GLY A 205 7.07 -22.20 -16.45
CA GLY A 205 6.15 -23.08 -15.72
C GLY A 205 6.11 -22.84 -14.22
N PHE A 206 6.83 -21.84 -13.71
CA PHE A 206 6.70 -21.39 -12.33
C PHE A 206 5.58 -20.36 -12.21
N SER A 207 5.44 -19.76 -11.03
CA SER A 207 4.53 -18.64 -10.83
C SER A 207 5.14 -17.65 -9.87
N THR A 208 4.85 -16.38 -10.11
CA THR A 208 5.35 -15.27 -9.30
C THR A 208 4.21 -14.42 -8.77
N TRP A 209 4.39 -13.85 -7.59
CA TRP A 209 3.45 -12.86 -7.07
C TRP A 209 3.70 -11.51 -7.73
N LYS A 210 2.63 -10.81 -8.07
CA LYS A 210 2.68 -9.44 -8.57
C LYS A 210 1.59 -8.59 -7.92
N PHE A 211 1.83 -7.29 -7.84
CA PHE A 211 0.83 -6.33 -7.38
C PHE A 211 -0.33 -6.25 -8.37
N SER A 212 -1.54 -6.56 -7.92
CA SER A 212 -2.77 -6.32 -8.67
C SER A 212 -3.46 -5.03 -8.22
N HIS A 213 -3.26 -4.62 -6.98
CA HIS A 213 -3.76 -3.37 -6.44
C HIS A 213 -2.76 -2.76 -5.47
N LEU A 214 -2.65 -1.43 -5.45
CA LEU A 214 -1.90 -0.69 -4.46
C LEU A 214 -2.60 0.64 -4.17
N THR A 215 -2.84 0.94 -2.90
CA THR A 215 -3.26 2.26 -2.44
C THR A 215 -2.26 2.78 -1.41
N LEU A 216 -1.71 3.98 -1.63
CA LEU A 216 -0.96 4.72 -0.62
C LEU A 216 -1.89 5.66 0.12
N ASP A 217 -1.96 5.47 1.43
CA ASP A 217 -2.81 6.23 2.32
C ASP A 217 -1.93 7.00 3.33
N MET A 218 -1.92 8.32 3.19
CA MET A 218 -0.90 9.20 3.77
C MET A 218 -1.30 9.79 5.11
N VAL A 219 -0.61 9.44 6.20
CA VAL A 219 -0.95 9.94 7.55
C VAL A 219 -0.43 11.34 7.81
N TRP A 220 0.81 11.60 7.41
CA TRP A 220 1.44 12.91 7.62
C TRP A 220 2.55 13.14 6.61
N THR A 221 2.86 14.42 6.43
CA THR A 221 3.90 14.91 5.53
C THR A 221 4.66 16.06 6.17
N GLN A 222 5.89 16.29 5.75
CA GLN A 222 6.71 17.43 6.15
C GLN A 222 7.55 17.92 4.97
N GLY A 223 7.66 19.25 4.80
CA GLY A 223 8.43 19.86 3.71
C GLY A 223 7.62 20.11 2.43
N GLU A 224 8.30 20.55 1.37
CA GLU A 224 7.67 20.86 0.08
C GLU A 224 7.53 19.60 -0.77
N SER A 225 6.28 19.18 -1.04
CA SER A 225 6.00 17.94 -1.78
C SER A 225 6.31 18.01 -3.27
N LEU A 226 6.55 19.21 -3.83
CA LEU A 226 6.67 19.44 -5.27
C LEU A 226 5.50 18.83 -6.07
N GLY A 227 4.30 18.76 -5.46
CA GLY A 227 3.11 18.16 -6.04
C GLY A 227 3.04 16.62 -5.96
N LEU A 228 3.88 15.96 -5.17
CA LEU A 228 3.80 14.50 -4.89
C LEU A 228 2.54 14.15 -4.09
N ASN A 229 2.03 15.06 -3.27
CA ASN A 229 0.81 14.85 -2.49
C ASN A 229 -0.38 15.70 -2.97
N GLU A 230 -0.31 16.18 -4.20
CA GLU A 230 -1.35 17.00 -4.82
C GLU A 230 -1.88 16.30 -6.07
N PRO A 231 -3.20 16.23 -6.28
CA PRO A 231 -3.75 15.68 -7.50
C PRO A 231 -3.19 16.42 -8.73
N LEU A 232 -2.78 15.70 -9.77
CA LEU A 232 -2.20 16.26 -11.00
C LEU A 232 -3.06 17.39 -11.65
N ASN A 233 -4.35 17.47 -11.32
CA ASN A 233 -5.29 18.47 -11.85
C ASN A 233 -5.24 19.85 -11.18
N VAL A 234 -4.44 20.07 -10.12
CA VAL A 234 -4.42 21.37 -9.41
C VAL A 234 -3.55 22.42 -10.12
N HIS A 235 -2.60 22.01 -10.98
CA HIS A 235 -1.67 22.94 -11.63
C HIS A 235 -2.14 23.55 -12.95
N LEU A 236 -3.32 23.18 -13.47
CA LEU A 236 -3.88 23.82 -14.68
C LEU A 236 -4.60 25.16 -14.41
N THR A 237 -4.62 25.66 -13.17
CA THR A 237 -5.30 26.93 -12.83
C THR A 237 -4.39 28.06 -12.35
N LYS A 238 -3.06 27.87 -12.31
CA LYS A 238 -2.12 28.99 -12.09
C LYS A 238 -1.12 29.09 -13.24
N SER A 239 -1.66 29.39 -14.41
CA SER A 239 -0.93 30.09 -15.47
C SER A 239 -0.46 31.44 -14.91
N SER A 240 0.77 31.44 -14.38
CA SER A 240 1.52 32.67 -14.10
C SER A 240 2.13 33.14 -15.42
N ILE A 241 1.30 33.57 -16.36
CA ILE A 241 1.77 34.42 -17.46
C ILE A 241 2.02 35.79 -16.83
N GLN A 242 3.27 36.08 -16.50
CA GLN A 242 3.74 37.46 -16.36
C GLN A 242 3.76 38.06 -17.77
N PRO A 243 3.03 39.16 -18.05
CA PRO A 243 3.15 39.84 -19.32
C PRO A 243 4.55 40.44 -19.42
N ILE A 244 5.28 40.08 -20.48
CA ILE A 244 6.45 40.84 -20.92
C ILE A 244 5.94 42.22 -21.33
N LEU A 245 6.16 43.22 -20.49
CA LEU A 245 6.03 44.62 -20.89
C LEU A 245 7.10 44.89 -21.95
N THR A 246 6.66 45.07 -23.18
CA THR A 246 7.46 45.63 -24.25
C THR A 246 7.41 47.15 -24.11
N GLU A 247 8.48 47.74 -23.57
CA GLU A 247 8.75 49.15 -23.82
C GLU A 247 9.52 49.26 -25.14
N SER A 248 8.85 49.78 -26.17
CA SER A 248 9.50 50.34 -27.35
C SER A 248 8.95 51.75 -27.60
N SER A 249 9.72 52.74 -27.13
CA SER A 249 10.04 54.04 -27.77
C SER A 249 8.88 55.05 -28.00
N PRO A 250 9.19 56.36 -28.07
CA PRO A 250 10.17 56.99 -28.97
C PRO A 250 11.54 57.27 -28.35
#